data_AF-A0A920W6R4-F1
#
_entry.id   AF-A0A920W6R4-F1
#
_cell.length_a   1.000
_cell.length_b   1.000
_cell.length_c   1.000
_cell.angle_alpha   90.00
_cell.angle_beta   90.00
_cell.angle_gamma   90.00
#
_symmetry.space_group_name_H-M   'P 1'
#
loop_
_entity.id
_entity.type
_entity.pdbx_description
1 polymer ?
#
loop_
_entity_poly.entity_id
_entity_poly.type
_entity_poly.pdbx_seq_one_letter_code
_entity_poly.pdbx_strand_id
1 'polypeptide(L)'
;MAIDLLHVQDGGPYARSGDFMSAADQASLMYQPDHMRLRGLTVYTNTPPRAAQRAPGGVQAVAMFAPIVDKAAKQLGVDRLDIIRMNAPEGQALFGRPRQGVQGNVSSAFPREAIDKAREDFDWAGMQARSSSGRDEGHRYRCCDKFLFSRHVWY
;
A
#
# COMPACT_ATOMS: atom_id res chain seq x y z
N MET A 1 14.95 5.91 -4.28
CA MET A 1 14.36 4.57 -4.04
C MET A 1 14.01 3.91 -5.37
N ALA A 2 14.18 2.60 -5.49
CA ALA A 2 13.83 1.86 -6.70
C ALA A 2 12.99 0.61 -6.41
N ILE A 3 12.06 0.27 -7.31
CA ILE A 3 11.24 -0.94 -7.25
C ILE A 3 11.42 -1.75 -8.54
N ASP A 4 11.86 -3.01 -8.45
CA ASP A 4 11.76 -4.00 -9.53
C ASP A 4 10.73 -5.06 -9.10
N LEU A 5 9.58 -5.09 -9.80
CA LEU A 5 8.48 -5.98 -9.49
C LEU A 5 8.30 -7.00 -10.61
N LEU A 6 8.44 -8.29 -10.29
CA LEU A 6 7.92 -9.39 -11.10
C LEU A 6 6.62 -9.88 -10.46
N HIS A 7 5.49 -9.62 -11.11
CA HIS A 7 4.18 -10.02 -10.64
C HIS A 7 3.73 -11.25 -11.44
N VAL A 8 3.68 -12.41 -10.79
CA VAL A 8 3.09 -13.64 -11.34
C VAL A 8 1.68 -13.78 -10.80
N GLN A 9 0.71 -13.89 -11.69
CA GLN A 9 -0.70 -14.03 -11.32
C GLN A 9 -1.34 -15.22 -12.04
N ASP A 10 -2.35 -15.79 -11.42
CA ASP A 10 -3.21 -16.81 -12.01
C ASP A 10 -4.34 -16.14 -12.80
N GLY A 11 -4.44 -16.42 -14.11
CA GLY A 11 -5.48 -15.89 -14.99
C GLY A 11 -6.73 -16.79 -15.11
N GLY A 12 -6.72 -17.95 -14.48
CA GLY A 12 -7.74 -18.99 -14.69
C GLY A 12 -7.65 -19.60 -16.10
N PRO A 13 -8.74 -20.18 -16.62
CA PRO A 13 -8.71 -21.02 -17.82
C PRO A 13 -8.75 -20.19 -19.10
N TYR A 14 -9.19 -18.93 -19.02
CA TYR A 14 -9.41 -18.06 -20.17
C TYR A 14 -8.61 -16.75 -20.12
N ALA A 15 -7.80 -16.51 -19.07
CA ALA A 15 -7.08 -15.26 -18.82
C ALA A 15 -7.92 -13.99 -19.04
N ARG A 16 -9.22 -14.05 -18.70
CA ARG A 16 -10.15 -12.93 -18.87
C ARG A 16 -9.90 -11.77 -17.90
N SER A 17 -9.10 -12.00 -16.86
CA SER A 17 -8.82 -11.01 -15.83
C SER A 17 -7.34 -11.01 -15.49
N GLY A 18 -6.83 -9.83 -15.18
CA GLY A 18 -5.47 -9.61 -14.78
C GLY A 18 -5.30 -8.20 -14.21
N ASP A 19 -4.58 -8.10 -13.11
CA ASP A 19 -4.46 -6.85 -12.36
C ASP A 19 -3.02 -6.49 -12.00
N PHE A 20 -2.03 -7.24 -12.51
CA PHE A 20 -0.61 -6.93 -12.32
C PHE A 20 -0.22 -5.50 -12.72
N MET A 21 -0.76 -4.96 -13.81
CA MET A 21 -0.50 -3.57 -14.22
C MET A 21 -1.12 -2.57 -13.23
N SER A 22 -2.35 -2.84 -12.80
CA SER A 22 -3.03 -2.02 -11.81
C SER A 22 -2.29 -2.06 -10.47
N ALA A 23 -1.81 -3.23 -10.05
CA ALA A 23 -1.02 -3.39 -8.84
C ALA A 23 0.27 -2.56 -8.88
N ALA A 24 0.94 -2.52 -10.03
CA ALA A 24 2.12 -1.71 -10.21
C ALA A 24 1.80 -0.20 -10.23
N ASP A 25 0.72 0.21 -10.90
CA ASP A 25 0.27 1.60 -10.88
C ASP A 25 -0.06 2.05 -9.44
N GLN A 26 -0.70 1.19 -8.65
CA GLN A 26 -0.97 1.45 -7.23
C GLN A 26 0.30 1.48 -6.39
N ALA A 27 1.25 0.56 -6.60
CA ALA A 27 2.53 0.57 -5.88
C ALA A 27 3.34 1.84 -6.18
N SER A 28 3.34 2.30 -7.44
CA SER A 28 3.94 3.58 -7.83
C SER A 28 3.31 4.75 -7.07
N LEU A 29 1.98 4.76 -6.96
CA LEU A 29 1.28 5.84 -6.26
C LEU A 29 1.57 5.83 -4.75
N MET A 30 1.48 4.68 -4.09
CA MET A 30 1.56 4.56 -2.64
C MET A 30 2.97 4.76 -2.08
N TYR A 31 4.00 4.36 -2.85
CA TYR A 31 5.39 4.38 -2.40
C TYR A 31 6.25 5.41 -3.13
N GLN A 32 5.79 6.05 -4.21
CA GLN A 32 6.52 7.11 -4.92
C GLN A 32 8.02 6.80 -5.19
N PRO A 33 8.36 5.64 -5.79
CA PRO A 33 9.76 5.35 -6.12
C PRO A 33 10.28 6.24 -7.25
N ASP A 34 11.55 6.65 -7.18
CA ASP A 34 12.21 7.43 -8.25
C ASP A 34 12.34 6.62 -9.55
N HIS A 35 12.56 5.31 -9.41
CA HIS A 35 12.74 4.40 -10.52
C HIS A 35 11.92 3.12 -10.31
N MET A 36 11.12 2.74 -11.30
CA MET A 36 10.30 1.53 -11.22
C MET A 36 10.39 0.71 -12.51
N ARG A 37 10.60 -0.60 -12.33
CA ARG A 37 10.53 -1.60 -13.39
C ARG A 37 9.47 -2.63 -13.01
N LEU A 38 8.60 -2.96 -13.97
CA LEU A 38 7.56 -3.96 -13.81
C LEU A 38 7.68 -5.03 -14.89
N ARG A 39 7.52 -6.28 -14.48
CA ARG A 39 7.26 -7.43 -15.35
C ARG A 39 6.02 -8.16 -14.83
N GLY A 40 5.04 -8.35 -15.69
CA GLY A 40 3.84 -9.12 -15.37
C GLY A 40 3.83 -10.44 -16.13
N LEU A 41 3.47 -11.52 -15.45
CA LEU A 41 3.26 -12.84 -16.02
C LEU A 41 1.90 -13.37 -15.58
N THR A 42 1.01 -13.60 -16.55
CA THR A 42 -0.26 -14.29 -16.31
C THR A 42 -0.11 -15.75 -16.69
N VAL A 43 -0.41 -16.65 -15.75
CA VAL A 43 -0.38 -18.10 -15.98
C VAL A 43 -1.79 -18.61 -16.21
N TYR A 44 -1.97 -19.39 -17.27
CA TYR A 44 -3.22 -20.13 -17.50
C TYR A 44 -3.28 -21.35 -16.60
N THR A 45 -4.41 -21.52 -15.91
CA THR A 45 -4.60 -22.64 -14.99
C THR A 45 -5.99 -23.25 -15.16
N ASN A 46 -6.13 -24.54 -14.81
CA ASN A 46 -7.42 -25.24 -14.78
C ASN A 46 -8.24 -24.88 -13.53
N THR A 47 -8.22 -23.61 -13.12
CA THR A 47 -9.01 -23.09 -11.99
C THR A 47 -10.25 -22.35 -12.52
N PRO A 48 -11.25 -22.03 -11.69
CA PRO A 48 -12.39 -21.22 -12.13
C PRO A 48 -11.96 -19.83 -12.65
N PRO A 49 -12.72 -19.23 -13.59
CA PRO A 49 -12.38 -17.91 -14.14
C PRO A 49 -12.21 -16.83 -13.07
N ARG A 50 -11.13 -16.07 -13.16
CA ARG A 50 -10.88 -14.91 -12.29
C ARG A 50 -11.76 -13.73 -12.69
N ALA A 51 -12.22 -12.98 -11.70
CA ALA A 51 -13.05 -11.80 -11.87
C ALA A 51 -12.56 -10.67 -10.94
N ALA A 52 -12.99 -9.45 -11.20
CA ALA A 52 -12.63 -8.32 -10.36
C ALA A 52 -13.26 -8.48 -8.96
N GLN A 53 -12.40 -8.43 -7.94
CA GLN A 53 -12.78 -8.28 -6.54
C GLN A 53 -12.40 -6.87 -6.07
N ARG A 54 -13.04 -6.35 -5.00
CA ARG A 54 -12.85 -4.99 -4.48
C ARG A 54 -11.39 -4.53 -4.53
N ALA A 55 -11.14 -3.45 -5.28
CA ALA A 55 -9.83 -2.87 -5.56
C ALA A 55 -8.83 -3.85 -6.24
N PRO A 56 -9.09 -4.27 -7.49
CA PRO A 56 -8.24 -5.21 -8.22
C PRO A 56 -6.85 -4.58 -8.46
N GLY A 57 -5.81 -5.34 -8.14
CA GLY A 57 -4.41 -4.94 -8.14
C GLY A 57 -3.99 -4.15 -6.90
N GLY A 58 -4.84 -3.26 -6.40
CA GLY A 58 -4.50 -2.39 -5.26
C GLY A 58 -4.30 -3.16 -3.95
N VAL A 59 -5.20 -4.10 -3.65
CA VAL A 59 -5.06 -4.94 -2.44
C VAL A 59 -3.81 -5.82 -2.54
N GLN A 60 -3.53 -6.38 -3.72
CA GLN A 60 -2.34 -7.18 -3.97
C GLN A 60 -1.07 -6.35 -3.77
N ALA A 61 -1.04 -5.12 -4.28
CA ALA A 61 0.10 -4.22 -4.09
C ALA A 61 0.36 -3.93 -2.60
N VAL A 62 -0.67 -3.54 -1.85
CA VAL A 62 -0.54 -3.27 -0.41
C VAL A 62 -0.05 -4.52 0.33
N ALA A 63 -0.65 -5.68 0.07
CA ALA A 63 -0.29 -6.94 0.73
C ALA A 63 1.16 -7.37 0.45
N MET A 64 1.66 -7.14 -0.77
CA MET A 64 3.04 -7.46 -1.14
C MET A 64 4.05 -6.49 -0.52
N PHE A 65 3.81 -5.18 -0.61
CA PHE A 65 4.82 -4.18 -0.29
C PHE A 65 4.82 -3.72 1.18
N ALA A 66 3.65 -3.63 1.83
CA ALA A 66 3.57 -3.19 3.23
C ALA A 66 4.51 -3.97 4.19
N PRO A 67 4.57 -5.33 4.16
CA PRO A 67 5.50 -6.06 5.02
C PRO A 67 6.98 -5.83 4.64
N ILE A 68 7.29 -5.55 3.38
CA ILE A 68 8.66 -5.25 2.93
C ILE A 68 9.10 -3.90 3.49
N VAL A 69 8.25 -2.89 3.41
CA VAL A 69 8.54 -1.55 3.96
C VAL A 69 8.65 -1.60 5.49
N ASP A 70 7.78 -2.36 6.17
CA ASP A 70 7.87 -2.56 7.62
C ASP A 70 9.20 -3.24 8.03
N LYS A 71 9.64 -4.24 7.26
CA LYS A 71 10.94 -4.88 7.47
C LYS A 71 12.09 -3.89 7.25
N ALA A 72 12.02 -3.06 6.20
CA ALA A 72 13.03 -2.04 5.94
C ALA A 72 13.09 -1.00 7.07
N ALA A 73 11.95 -0.55 7.59
CA ALA A 73 11.87 0.37 8.73
C ALA A 73 12.64 -0.17 9.95
N LYS A 74 12.37 -1.45 10.30
CA LYS A 74 13.04 -2.14 11.41
C LYS A 74 14.55 -2.25 11.20
N GLN A 75 14.99 -2.56 9.99
CA GLN A 75 16.42 -2.67 9.67
C GLN A 75 17.14 -1.32 9.70
N LEU A 76 16.45 -0.25 9.30
CA LEU A 76 16.99 1.11 9.33
C LEU A 76 16.87 1.78 10.71
N GLY A 77 16.16 1.17 11.66
CA GLY A 77 15.89 1.77 12.97
C GLY A 77 14.98 3.00 12.90
N VAL A 78 14.17 3.09 11.84
CA VAL A 78 13.24 4.20 11.60
C VAL A 78 11.83 3.78 12.01
N ASP A 79 11.06 4.71 12.57
CA ASP A 79 9.65 4.47 12.88
C ASP A 79 8.84 4.13 11.61
N ARG A 80 7.90 3.21 11.75
CA ARG A 80 7.09 2.73 10.62
C ARG A 80 6.21 3.83 10.03
N LEU A 81 5.64 4.71 10.85
CA LEU A 81 4.83 5.82 10.34
C LEU A 81 5.71 6.85 9.65
N ASP A 82 6.93 7.10 10.14
CA ASP A 82 7.88 8.00 9.49
C ASP A 82 8.30 7.54 8.09
N ILE A 83 8.62 6.25 7.90
CA ILE A 83 8.99 5.76 6.56
C ILE A 83 7.80 5.80 5.58
N ILE A 84 6.58 5.54 6.07
CA ILE A 84 5.37 5.63 5.24
C ILE A 84 5.12 7.10 4.86
N ARG A 85 5.24 8.02 5.81
CA ARG A 85 5.06 9.46 5.58
C ARG A 85 6.08 10.02 4.59
N MET A 86 7.33 9.59 4.70
CA MET A 86 8.42 10.03 3.82
C MET A 86 8.12 9.69 2.35
N ASN A 87 7.56 8.50 2.10
CA ASN A 87 7.26 8.00 0.75
C ASN A 87 5.81 8.27 0.30
N ALA A 88 4.99 8.92 1.14
CA ALA A 88 3.60 9.20 0.81
C ALA A 88 3.49 10.27 -0.28
N PRO A 89 2.57 10.12 -1.25
CA PRO A 89 2.33 11.10 -2.29
C PRO A 89 1.75 12.40 -1.71
N GLU A 90 2.03 13.51 -2.38
CA GLU A 90 1.64 14.86 -1.96
C GLU A 90 1.18 15.68 -3.17
N GLY A 91 0.14 16.48 -3.01
CA GLY A 91 -0.32 17.42 -4.04
C GLY A 91 -0.68 16.70 -5.35
N GLN A 92 0.05 17.01 -6.43
CA GLN A 92 -0.16 16.43 -7.76
C GLN A 92 0.87 15.34 -8.11
N ALA A 93 1.10 14.41 -7.18
CA ALA A 93 2.07 13.35 -7.34
C ALA A 93 1.89 12.57 -8.67
N LEU A 94 3.00 12.34 -9.35
CA LEU A 94 3.02 11.50 -10.55
C LEU A 94 2.85 10.04 -10.15
N PHE A 95 2.16 9.25 -10.97
CA PHE A 95 2.03 7.83 -10.71
C PHE A 95 1.76 7.00 -11.95
N GLY A 96 2.04 5.71 -11.80
CA GLY A 96 1.74 4.69 -12.79
C GLY A 96 2.57 4.80 -14.05
N ARG A 97 2.28 3.90 -14.99
CA ARG A 97 2.97 3.85 -16.28
C ARG A 97 2.61 5.04 -17.18
N PRO A 98 3.55 5.54 -18.00
CA PRO A 98 3.23 6.50 -19.04
C PRO A 98 2.20 5.93 -20.02
N ARG A 99 1.18 6.73 -20.35
CA ARG A 99 0.20 6.44 -21.40
C ARG A 99 0.44 7.43 -22.53
N GLN A 100 0.70 6.93 -23.74
CA GLN A 100 1.08 7.76 -24.89
C GLN A 100 2.30 8.67 -24.60
N GLY A 101 3.26 8.17 -23.81
CA GLY A 101 4.47 8.90 -23.44
C GLY A 101 4.32 9.89 -22.29
N VAL A 102 3.11 10.11 -21.77
CA VAL A 102 2.86 11.03 -20.65
C VAL A 102 2.46 10.25 -19.40
N GLN A 103 3.12 10.53 -18.29
CA GLN A 103 2.78 9.94 -17.00
C GLN A 103 1.61 10.70 -16.37
N GLY A 104 0.65 9.96 -15.81
CA GLY A 104 -0.49 10.56 -15.13
C GLY A 104 -0.11 11.12 -13.77
N ASN A 105 -0.96 12.01 -13.25
CA ASN A 105 -0.85 12.54 -11.90
C ASN A 105 -2.18 12.41 -11.16
N VAL A 106 -2.12 12.45 -9.84
CA VAL A 106 -3.30 12.66 -9.01
C VAL A 106 -3.70 14.14 -9.04
N SER A 107 -4.98 14.44 -8.90
CA SER A 107 -5.47 15.83 -8.89
C SER A 107 -5.07 16.55 -7.60
N SER A 108 -5.23 15.87 -6.46
CA SER A 108 -4.77 16.29 -5.14
C SER A 108 -4.61 15.06 -4.24
N ALA A 109 -3.53 15.02 -3.46
CA ALA A 109 -3.24 13.95 -2.51
C ALA A 109 -2.83 14.56 -1.15
N PHE A 110 -3.60 14.19 -0.12
CA PHE A 110 -3.35 14.51 1.29
C PHE A 110 -3.00 13.31 2.21
N PRO A 111 -2.37 12.20 1.75
CA PRO A 111 -1.97 11.13 2.66
C PRO A 111 -0.99 11.53 3.76
N ARG A 112 -0.15 12.56 3.57
CA ARG A 112 0.82 13.00 4.58
C ARG A 112 0.13 13.60 5.79
N GLU A 113 -0.85 14.46 5.55
CA GLU A 113 -1.71 15.09 6.54
C GLU A 113 -2.57 14.03 7.24
N ALA A 114 -3.09 13.05 6.49
CA ALA A 114 -3.82 11.93 7.06
C ALA A 114 -2.94 11.07 8.00
N ILE A 115 -1.66 10.89 7.67
CA ILE A 115 -0.69 10.18 8.50
C ILE A 115 -0.37 10.98 9.77
N ASP A 116 -0.14 12.28 9.65
CA ASP A 116 0.12 13.14 10.81
C ASP A 116 -1.07 13.16 11.76
N LYS A 117 -2.30 13.27 11.22
CA LYS A 117 -3.52 13.16 12.02
C LYS A 117 -3.67 11.78 12.67
N ALA A 118 -3.37 10.70 11.93
CA ALA A 118 -3.41 9.36 12.50
C ALA A 118 -2.41 9.19 13.66
N ARG A 119 -1.23 9.79 13.58
CA ARG A 119 -0.24 9.75 14.66
C ARG A 119 -0.80 10.29 15.98
N GLU A 120 -1.56 11.38 15.90
CA GLU A 120 -2.25 11.99 17.03
C GLU A 120 -3.45 11.16 17.48
N ASP A 121 -4.40 10.90 16.56
CA ASP A 121 -5.66 10.22 16.84
C ASP A 121 -5.44 8.83 17.46
N PHE A 122 -4.39 8.11 17.05
CA PHE A 122 -4.09 6.78 17.57
C PHE A 122 -3.25 6.77 18.86
N ASP A 123 -2.73 7.92 19.33
CA ASP A 123 -1.70 7.96 20.39
C ASP A 123 -0.52 7.04 20.03
N TRP A 124 0.10 7.30 18.86
CA TRP A 124 1.12 6.42 18.31
C TRP A 124 2.34 6.28 19.24
N ALA A 125 2.77 7.38 19.88
CA ALA A 125 3.87 7.37 20.83
C ALA A 125 3.56 6.48 22.05
N GLY A 126 2.36 6.60 22.62
CA GLY A 126 1.93 5.72 23.70
C GLY A 126 1.80 4.26 23.25
N MET A 127 1.35 4.00 22.02
CA MET A 127 1.31 2.63 21.45
C MET A 127 2.71 2.01 21.38
N GLN A 128 3.71 2.76 20.93
CA GLN A 128 5.10 2.30 20.88
C GLN A 128 5.69 2.04 22.26
N ALA A 129 5.44 2.92 23.23
CA ALA A 129 5.90 2.74 24.61
C ALA A 129 5.27 1.50 25.28
N ARG A 130 4.01 1.19 24.96
CA ARG A 130 3.34 -0.02 25.45
C ARG A 130 3.92 -1.30 24.82
N SER A 131 4.19 -1.28 23.51
CA SER A 131 4.74 -2.46 22.82
C SER A 131 6.16 -2.82 23.26
N SER A 132 6.99 -1.84 23.62
CA SER A 132 8.33 -2.07 24.15
C SER A 132 8.36 -2.58 25.59
N SER A 133 7.28 -2.35 26.36
CA SER A 133 7.19 -2.74 27.78
C SER A 133 6.88 -4.23 28.03
N GLY A 134 6.68 -5.04 26.98
CA GLY A 134 6.48 -6.49 27.09
C GLY A 134 5.19 -6.93 27.79
N ARG A 135 4.29 -6.00 28.15
CA ARG A 135 2.96 -6.33 28.68
C ARG A 135 2.03 -6.71 27.53
N ASP A 136 2.18 -7.94 27.07
CA ASP A 136 1.23 -8.59 26.17
C ASP A 136 0.01 -9.04 27.00
N GLU A 137 -0.71 -8.08 27.58
CA GLU A 137 -2.06 -8.32 28.06
C GLU A 137 -2.91 -8.54 26.81
N GLY A 138 -3.34 -9.78 26.60
CA GLY A 138 -3.93 -10.31 25.36
C GLY A 138 -5.12 -9.52 24.80
N HIS A 139 -4.84 -8.39 24.17
CA HIS A 139 -5.78 -7.55 23.47
C HIS A 139 -5.37 -7.44 22.00
N ARG A 140 -5.44 -8.60 21.33
CA ARG A 140 -5.66 -8.66 19.88
C ARG A 140 -6.94 -7.82 19.63
N TYR A 141 -6.96 -6.96 18.60
CA TYR A 141 -8.14 -6.22 18.09
C TYR A 141 -8.40 -4.73 18.47
N ARG A 142 -7.56 -3.99 19.21
CA ARG A 142 -7.90 -2.55 19.49
C ARG A 142 -7.64 -1.54 18.37
N CYS A 143 -6.90 -1.90 17.32
CA CYS A 143 -6.68 -1.00 16.16
C CYS A 143 -7.98 -0.79 15.35
N CYS A 144 -8.87 -1.79 15.32
CA CYS A 144 -10.15 -1.69 14.60
C CYS A 144 -11.15 -0.73 15.26
N ASP A 145 -11.13 -0.59 16.59
CA ASP A 145 -12.17 0.17 17.30
C ASP A 145 -12.10 1.68 17.01
N LYS A 146 -10.90 2.24 16.81
CA LYS A 146 -10.76 3.64 16.39
C LYS A 146 -11.11 3.86 14.91
N PHE A 147 -11.02 2.82 14.07
CA PHE A 147 -11.39 2.91 12.65
C PHE A 147 -12.92 2.95 12.46
N LEU A 148 -13.69 2.38 13.39
CA LEU A 148 -15.16 2.34 13.32
C LEU A 148 -15.86 3.66 13.64
N PHE A 149 -15.16 4.63 14.26
CA PHE A 149 -15.77 5.91 14.65
C PHE A 149 -15.48 7.11 13.74
N SER A 150 -14.54 7.00 12.79
CA SER A 150 -14.23 8.08 11.84
C SER A 150 -14.91 7.87 10.47
N ARG A 151 -16.26 7.84 10.47
CA ARG A 151 -17.05 7.87 9.22
C ARG A 151 -17.18 9.27 8.59
N HIS A 152 -16.52 10.29 9.15
CA HIS A 152 -16.70 11.70 8.74
C HIS A 152 -15.50 12.30 8.00
N VAL A 153 -14.47 11.50 7.64
CA VAL A 153 -13.23 12.03 7.02
C VAL A 153 -13.04 11.52 5.57
N TRP A 154 -13.98 10.74 5.05
CA TRP A 154 -13.91 10.17 3.70
C TRP A 154 -15.14 10.51 2.84
N TYR A 155 -15.51 11.79 2.83
CA TYR A 155 -16.35 12.43 1.80
C TYR A 155 -15.77 13.79 1.46
#